data_AF-A0A2C9CGJ7-F1
#
_entry.id   AF-A0A2C9CGJ7-F1
#
_cell.length_a   1.000
_cell.length_b   1.000
_cell.length_c   1.000
_cell.angle_alpha   90.00
_cell.angle_beta   90.00
_cell.angle_gamma   90.00
#
_symmetry.space_group_name_H-M   'P 1'
#
loop_
_entity.id
_entity.type
_entity.pdbx_description
1 polymer ?
#
loop_
_entity_poly.entity_id
_entity_poly.type
_entity_poly.pdbx_seq_one_letter_code
_entity_poly.pdbx_strand_id
1 'polypeptide(L)' 'MGDPPIEMPVEWDKYVDEPLTEKELERLWQSVNRQSPFGDIIWQQKVCKALWIRIDHKTCGKAKEK' A
#
# COMPACT_ATOMS: atom_id res chain seq x y z
N MET A 1 4.33 -10.56 -28.41
CA MET A 1 4.56 -10.00 -27.06
C MET A 1 5.85 -10.63 -26.57
N GLY A 2 6.82 -9.81 -26.16
CA GLY A 2 8.11 -10.33 -25.69
C GLY A 2 7.96 -10.87 -24.27
N ASP A 3 8.68 -11.94 -23.97
CA ASP A 3 8.76 -12.47 -22.62
C ASP A 3 9.37 -11.41 -21.68
N PRO A 4 8.93 -11.33 -20.41
CA PRO A 4 9.47 -10.37 -19.46
C PRO A 4 10.98 -10.59 -19.29
N PRO A 5 11.76 -9.52 -19.05
CA PRO A 5 13.22 -9.60 -18.93
C PRO A 5 13.70 -10.40 -17.70
N ILE A 6 12.78 -10.83 -16.85
CA ILE A 6 13.01 -11.60 -15.62
C ILE A 6 11.91 -12.67 -15.55
N GLU A 7 12.28 -13.88 -15.12
CA GLU A 7 11.32 -14.96 -14.87
C GLU A 7 10.29 -14.54 -13.82
N MET A 8 9.01 -14.75 -14.14
CA MET A 8 7.93 -14.42 -13.22
C MET A 8 7.95 -15.36 -12.02
N PRO A 9 7.62 -14.85 -10.81
CA PRO A 9 7.44 -15.71 -9.64
C PRO A 9 6.43 -16.82 -9.91
N VAL A 10 6.67 -17.99 -9.31
CA VAL A 10 5.71 -19.11 -9.34
C VAL A 10 4.39 -18.62 -8.74
N GLU A 11 3.27 -18.90 -9.44
CA GLU A 11 1.92 -18.46 -9.07
C GLU A 11 1.65 -16.94 -9.13
N TRP A 12 2.44 -16.16 -9.85
CA TRP A 12 2.20 -14.71 -10.00
C TRP A 12 0.78 -14.38 -10.49
N ASP A 13 0.29 -15.09 -11.50
CA ASP A 13 -1.06 -14.86 -12.04
C ASP A 13 -2.15 -15.09 -10.99
N LYS A 14 -2.02 -16.15 -10.19
CA LYS A 14 -2.96 -16.46 -9.11
C LYS A 14 -2.97 -15.39 -8.03
N TYR A 15 -1.81 -14.83 -7.68
CA TYR A 15 -1.72 -13.75 -6.70
C TYR A 15 -2.37 -12.45 -7.20
N VAL A 16 -2.18 -12.11 -8.48
CA VAL A 16 -2.75 -10.90 -9.09
C VAL A 16 -4.27 -11.03 -9.27
N ASP A 17 -4.74 -12.22 -9.63
CA ASP A 17 -6.17 -12.52 -9.81
C ASP A 17 -6.92 -12.70 -8.49
N GLU A 18 -6.21 -12.84 -7.36
CA GLU A 18 -6.83 -12.98 -6.05
C GLU A 18 -7.54 -11.67 -5.65
N PRO A 19 -8.85 -11.69 -5.37
CA PRO A 19 -9.57 -10.49 -4.98
C PRO A 19 -9.08 -10.00 -3.62
N LEU A 20 -8.93 -8.68 -3.49
CA LEU A 20 -8.62 -8.05 -2.21
C LEU A 20 -9.68 -8.39 -1.16
N THR A 21 -9.26 -8.67 0.05
CA THR A 21 -10.17 -8.79 1.19
C THR A 21 -10.80 -7.44 1.52
N GLU A 22 -11.95 -7.44 2.19
CA GLU A 22 -12.64 -6.20 2.61
C GLU A 22 -11.73 -5.25 3.41
N LYS A 23 -10.88 -5.81 4.27
CA LYS A 23 -9.92 -5.03 5.09
C LYS A 23 -8.83 -4.40 4.24
N GLU A 24 -8.34 -5.09 3.21
CA GLU A 24 -7.33 -4.56 2.30
C GLU A 24 -7.92 -3.48 1.40
N LEU A 25 -9.15 -3.69 0.94
CA LEU A 25 -9.90 -2.71 0.16
C LEU A 25 -10.12 -1.42 0.95
N GLU A 26 -10.52 -1.52 2.23
CA GLU A 26 -10.68 -0.36 3.10
C GLU A 26 -9.36 0.42 3.25
N ARG A 27 -8.24 -0.29 3.48
CA ARG A 27 -6.91 0.33 3.59
C ARG A 27 -6.50 1.02 2.28
N LEU A 28 -6.83 0.41 1.13
CA LEU A 28 -6.56 0.98 -0.18
C LEU A 28 -7.38 2.27 -0.39
N TRP A 29 -8.67 2.24 -0.06
CA TRP A 29 -9.51 3.43 -0.10
C TRP A 29 -9.01 4.55 0.80
N GLN A 30 -8.57 4.23 2.02
CA GLN A 30 -7.98 5.22 2.92
C GLN A 30 -6.71 5.85 2.34
N SER A 31 -5.84 5.04 1.72
CA SER A 31 -4.63 5.51 1.05
C SER A 31 -4.95 6.47 -0.10
N VAL A 32 -5.91 6.11 -0.96
CA VAL A 32 -6.34 6.94 -2.09
C VAL A 32 -6.98 8.25 -1.60
N ASN A 33 -7.95 8.16 -0.68
CA ASN A 33 -8.66 9.34 -0.15
C ASN A 33 -7.74 10.33 0.56
N ARG A 34 -6.66 9.84 1.19
CA ARG A 34 -5.68 10.65 1.91
C ARG A 34 -4.49 11.06 1.06
N GLN A 35 -4.43 10.61 -0.20
CA GLN A 35 -3.29 10.79 -1.09
C GLN A 35 -1.97 10.37 -0.41
N SER A 36 -2.01 9.27 0.35
CA SER A 36 -0.85 8.73 1.06
C SER A 36 -0.40 7.41 0.44
N PRO A 37 0.88 7.04 0.52
CA PRO A 37 1.36 5.75 0.03
C PRO A 37 0.62 4.58 0.70
N PHE A 38 0.36 3.51 -0.04
CA PHE A 38 -0.23 2.28 0.49
C PHE A 38 0.88 1.36 1.01
N GLY A 39 0.71 0.80 2.21
CA GLY A 39 1.69 -0.12 2.79
C GLY A 39 1.73 -0.10 4.31
N ASP A 40 2.84 -0.56 4.87
CA ASP A 40 3.12 -0.52 6.30
C ASP A 40 3.34 0.92 6.81
N ILE A 41 2.95 1.20 8.05
CA ILE A 41 3.03 2.55 8.63
C ILE A 41 4.48 3.05 8.69
N ILE A 42 5.43 2.20 9.06
CA ILE A 42 6.84 2.57 9.13
C ILE A 42 7.36 2.90 7.73
N TRP A 43 6.94 2.13 6.71
CA TRP A 43 7.29 2.40 5.32
C TRP A 43 6.66 3.70 4.81
N GLN A 44 5.37 3.92 5.06
CA GLN A 44 4.67 5.15 4.67
C GLN A 44 5.36 6.40 5.24
N GLN A 45 5.76 6.38 6.51
CA GLN A 45 6.49 7.47 7.15
C GLN A 45 7.84 7.73 6.46
N LYS A 46 8.60 6.67 6.16
CA LYS A 46 9.88 6.77 5.45
C LYS A 46 9.71 7.38 4.06
N VAL A 47 8.74 6.87 3.29
CA VAL A 47 8.47 7.32 1.92
C VAL A 47 8.02 8.77 1.90
N CYS A 48 7.16 9.18 2.82
CA CYS A 48 6.66 10.56 2.82
C CYS A 48 7.72 11.56 3.26
N LYS A 49 8.62 11.15 4.17
CA LYS A 49 9.83 11.91 4.46
C LYS A 49 10.75 12.03 3.23
N ALA A 50 10.91 10.95 2.46
CA ALA A 50 11.77 10.93 1.28
C ALA A 50 11.19 11.75 0.10
N LEU A 51 9.87 11.66 -0.12
CA LEU A 51 9.17 12.31 -1.22
C LEU A 51 8.71 13.74 -0.89
N TRP A 52 9.03 14.26 0.30
CA TRP A 52 8.56 15.56 0.79
C TRP A 52 7.03 15.75 0.74
N ILE A 53 6.29 14.63 0.70
CA ILE A 53 4.83 14.66 0.70
C ILE A 53 4.40 15.04 2.11
N ARG A 54 3.78 16.21 2.24
CA ARG A 54 3.20 16.67 3.50
C ARG A 54 1.95 15.85 3.80
N ILE A 55 2.14 14.69 4.42
CA ILE A 55 1.04 14.00 5.08
C ILE A 55 0.66 14.87 6.28
N ASP A 56 -0.62 15.22 6.39
CA ASP A 56 -1.15 15.71 7.65
C ASP A 56 -1.07 14.57 8.69
N HIS A 57 -0.01 14.62 9.49
CA HIS A 57 0.33 13.63 10.52
C HIS A 57 -0.77 13.41 11.56
N LYS A 58 -1.80 14.29 11.64
CA LYS A 58 -2.87 14.16 12.62
C LYS A 58 -3.87 13.04 12.30
N THR A 59 -3.86 12.52 11.08
CA THR A 59 -4.85 11.50 10.66
C THR A 59 -4.28 10.09 10.53
N CYS A 60 -2.95 9.89 10.54
CA CYS A 60 -2.33 8.56 10.49
C CYS A 60 -2.50 7.81 11.81
N GLY A 61 -3.66 7.19 11.99
CA GLY A 61 -3.94 6.13 12.96
C GLY A 61 -3.67 6.49 14.41
N LYS A 62 -4.73 6.85 15.16
CA LYS A 62 -4.72 6.44 16.57
C LYS A 62 -4.81 4.92 16.57
N ALA A 63 -3.68 4.24 16.74
CA ALA A 63 -3.71 2.88 17.25
C ALA A 63 -4.52 2.94 18.56
N LYS A 64 -5.72 2.36 18.55
CA LYS A 64 -6.48 2.08 19.76
C LYS A 64 -5.82 0.85 20.36
N GLU A 65 -4.76 1.08 21.14
CA GLU A 65 -4.23 0.07 22.05
C GLU A 65 -5.32 -0.18 23.11
N LYS A 66 -5.65 -1.45 23.34
CA LYS A 66 -6.64 -1.91 24.32
C LYS A 66 -5.93 -2.80 25.32
#